data_AF-A0A523AR93-F1
#
_entry.id   AF-A0A523AR93-F1
#
_cell.length_a   1.000
_cell.length_b   1.000
_cell.length_c   1.000
_cell.angle_alpha   90.00
_cell.angle_beta   90.00
_cell.angle_gamma   90.00
#
_symmetry.space_group_name_H-M   'P 1'
#
loop_
_entity.id
_entity.type
_entity.pdbx_description
1 polymer ?
#
loop_
_entity_poly.entity_id
_entity_poly.type
_entity_poly.pdbx_seq_one_letter_code
_entity_poly.pdbx_strand_id
1 'polypeptide(L)'
;MRREGFYREGRRRGVTPFGYAGWVLRVDLGRGEIRRERLPPELAEKFLGGLGINLKLYRREALPLSDPLSPANPLVLGAGPLVGTEVPGATKLVATTKSPLFSRGGKHFVDGAVCGGKLGVQLKRAGYDHVVVVGRASHPVYLSVEDGRAELLDASHLWGKDTYESTDLLLREHPGAGVA
;
A
#
# COMPACT_ATOMS: atom_id res chain seq x y z
N MET A 1 -0.34 -2.09 -48.10
CA MET A 1 0.71 -2.14 -47.06
C MET A 1 0.01 -2.29 -45.70
N ARG A 2 -0.27 -3.54 -45.29
CA ARG A 2 -1.05 -3.85 -44.08
C ARG A 2 -0.10 -3.96 -42.88
N ARG A 3 -0.43 -3.29 -41.78
CA ARG A 3 0.23 -3.45 -40.48
C ARG A 3 -0.30 -4.72 -39.83
N GLU A 4 0.47 -5.80 -39.88
CA GLU A 4 0.21 -7.01 -39.09
C GLU A 4 1.39 -7.25 -38.14
N GLY A 5 1.07 -7.55 -36.88
CA GLY A 5 1.94 -8.32 -36.00
C GLY A 5 2.74 -7.56 -34.93
N PHE A 6 2.07 -6.94 -33.95
CA PHE A 6 2.70 -6.60 -32.65
C PHE A 6 2.06 -7.30 -31.43
N TYR A 7 1.05 -8.15 -31.65
CA TYR A 7 0.52 -9.04 -30.64
C TYR A 7 0.72 -10.49 -31.09
N ARG A 8 1.93 -11.01 -30.88
CA ARG A 8 2.15 -12.46 -30.89
C ARG A 8 2.08 -12.98 -29.46
N GLU A 9 1.19 -13.96 -29.30
CA GLU A 9 0.97 -14.80 -28.13
C GLU A 9 2.27 -15.27 -27.47
N GLY A 10 2.33 -15.03 -26.17
CA GLY A 10 3.34 -15.55 -25.27
C GLY A 10 2.93 -15.25 -23.84
N ARG A 11 1.81 -15.84 -23.38
CA ARG A 11 1.44 -15.81 -21.95
C ARG A 11 2.51 -16.54 -21.14
N ARG A 12 3.55 -15.82 -20.72
CA ARG A 12 4.45 -16.29 -19.66
C ARG A 12 3.70 -16.22 -18.34
N ARG A 13 2.98 -17.29 -18.01
CA ARG A 13 2.45 -17.49 -16.65
C ARG A 13 3.62 -17.34 -15.67
N GLY A 14 3.55 -16.35 -14.78
CA GLY A 14 4.53 -16.13 -13.72
C GLY A 14 5.48 -14.93 -13.88
N VAL A 15 5.42 -14.16 -14.98
CA VAL A 15 6.20 -12.92 -15.10
C VAL A 15 5.40 -11.74 -14.57
N THR A 16 6.01 -10.94 -13.68
CA THR A 16 5.41 -9.68 -13.22
C THR A 16 5.25 -8.74 -14.42
N PRO A 17 4.03 -8.25 -14.72
CA PRO A 17 3.84 -7.33 -15.84
C PRO A 17 4.69 -6.06 -15.66
N PHE A 18 5.10 -5.46 -16.76
CA PHE A 18 5.81 -4.17 -16.73
C PHE A 18 4.99 -3.12 -15.96
N GLY A 19 5.69 -2.24 -15.22
CA GLY A 19 5.05 -1.25 -14.36
C GLY A 19 4.72 -1.74 -12.94
N TYR A 20 4.87 -3.03 -12.62
CA TYR A 20 4.68 -3.55 -11.27
C TYR A 20 6.02 -3.90 -10.62
N ALA A 21 6.15 -3.62 -9.32
CA ALA A 21 7.30 -4.07 -8.54
C ALA A 21 7.21 -5.58 -8.23
N GLY A 22 5.98 -6.10 -8.17
CA GLY A 22 5.65 -7.52 -8.09
C GLY A 22 5.46 -8.06 -6.68
N TRP A 23 5.43 -7.21 -5.65
CA TRP A 23 5.34 -7.63 -4.25
C TRP A 23 4.29 -6.87 -3.46
N VAL A 24 3.66 -7.59 -2.53
CA VAL A 24 2.78 -7.06 -1.49
C VAL A 24 3.50 -7.23 -0.16
N LEU A 25 3.69 -6.13 0.57
CA LEU A 25 4.20 -6.15 1.94
C LEU A 25 3.04 -6.36 2.91
N ARG A 26 3.21 -7.26 3.87
CA ARG A 26 2.22 -7.56 4.90
C ARG A 26 2.81 -7.31 6.26
N VAL A 27 2.10 -6.53 7.06
CA VAL A 27 2.53 -6.09 8.37
C VAL A 27 1.44 -6.43 9.37
N ASP A 28 1.73 -7.33 10.29
CA ASP A 28 0.89 -7.60 11.45
C ASP A 28 1.47 -6.88 12.65
N LEU A 29 0.83 -5.77 13.03
CA LEU A 29 1.27 -4.94 14.15
C LEU A 29 1.05 -5.62 15.51
N GLY A 30 0.09 -6.54 15.61
CA GLY A 30 -0.18 -7.26 16.85
C GLY A 30 0.88 -8.32 17.15
N ARG A 31 1.41 -8.95 16.10
CA ARG A 31 2.45 -9.98 16.20
C ARG A 31 3.86 -9.44 15.93
N GLY A 32 3.99 -8.20 15.46
CA GLY A 32 5.25 -7.61 15.03
C GLY A 32 5.86 -8.32 13.82
N GLU A 33 5.03 -8.97 12.99
CA GLU A 33 5.50 -9.78 11.87
C GLU A 33 5.41 -9.02 10.55
N ILE A 34 6.48 -9.10 9.76
CA ILE A 34 6.54 -8.53 8.42
C ILE A 34 6.81 -9.65 7.42
N ARG A 35 5.99 -9.73 6.37
CA ARG A 35 6.12 -10.73 5.31
C ARG A 35 5.98 -10.09 3.95
N ARG A 36 6.76 -10.56 2.98
CA ARG A 36 6.58 -10.21 1.57
C ARG A 36 5.89 -11.36 0.83
N GLU A 37 4.89 -11.02 0.02
CA GLU A 37 4.18 -11.97 -0.83
C GLU A 37 4.27 -11.53 -2.28
N ARG A 38 4.35 -12.49 -3.20
CA ARG A 38 4.30 -12.18 -4.62
C ARG A 38 2.92 -11.61 -4.96
N LEU A 39 2.88 -10.50 -5.71
CA LEU A 39 1.63 -10.01 -6.27
C LEU A 39 1.13 -11.02 -7.32
N PRO A 40 -0.04 -11.64 -7.15
CA PRO A 40 -0.54 -12.60 -8.13
C PRO A 40 -0.82 -11.89 -9.47
N PRO A 41 -0.32 -12.39 -10.61
CA PRO A 41 -0.52 -11.75 -11.92
C PRO A 41 -2.00 -11.53 -12.27
N GLU A 42 -2.88 -12.43 -11.82
CA GLU A 42 -4.32 -12.31 -12.04
C GLU A 42 -4.94 -11.06 -11.38
N LEU A 43 -4.36 -10.57 -10.29
CA LEU A 43 -4.83 -9.33 -9.66
C LEU A 43 -4.46 -8.11 -10.50
N ALA A 44 -3.25 -8.10 -11.06
CA ALA A 44 -2.82 -7.08 -12.01
C ALA A 44 -3.69 -7.07 -13.27
N GLU A 45 -4.00 -8.24 -13.82
CA GLU A 45 -4.85 -8.37 -15.02
C GLU A 45 -6.30 -7.93 -14.77
N LYS A 46 -6.89 -8.30 -13.62
CA LYS A 46 -8.31 -8.04 -13.34
C LYS A 46 -8.58 -6.67 -12.73
N PHE A 47 -7.62 -6.12 -11.98
CA PHE A 47 -7.86 -4.95 -11.14
C PHE A 47 -6.85 -3.82 -11.31
N LEU A 48 -5.88 -3.95 -12.22
CA LEU A 48 -4.89 -2.95 -12.65
C LEU A 48 -3.90 -2.44 -11.58
N GLY A 49 -4.26 -2.38 -10.30
CA GLY A 49 -3.42 -1.80 -9.24
C GLY A 49 -4.17 -0.77 -8.40
N GLY A 50 -3.44 -0.08 -7.51
CA GLY A 50 -4.01 0.95 -6.62
C GLY A 50 -5.28 0.47 -5.92
N LEU A 51 -6.37 1.25 -6.02
CA LEU A 51 -7.65 0.96 -5.37
C LEU A 51 -8.23 -0.43 -5.71
N GLY A 52 -8.11 -0.88 -6.98
CA GLY A 52 -8.71 -2.13 -7.41
C GLY A 52 -8.10 -3.34 -6.69
N ILE A 53 -6.78 -3.42 -6.66
CA ILE A 53 -6.06 -4.47 -5.92
C ILE A 53 -6.21 -4.26 -4.42
N ASN A 54 -6.19 -3.02 -3.92
CA ASN A 54 -6.43 -2.73 -2.50
C ASN A 54 -7.75 -3.33 -2.01
N LEU A 55 -8.85 -3.16 -2.74
CA LEU A 55 -10.16 -3.71 -2.35
C LEU A 55 -10.15 -5.24 -2.30
N LYS A 56 -9.41 -5.89 -3.21
CA LYS A 56 -9.26 -7.35 -3.21
C LYS A 56 -8.42 -7.86 -2.04
N LEU A 57 -7.34 -7.16 -1.72
CA LEU A 57 -6.49 -7.45 -0.56
C LEU A 57 -7.25 -7.18 0.75
N TYR A 58 -7.91 -6.03 0.86
CA TYR A 58 -8.77 -5.67 1.99
C TYR A 58 -9.80 -6.77 2.25
N ARG A 59 -10.52 -7.21 1.22
CA ARG A 59 -11.54 -8.28 1.34
C ARG A 59 -10.97 -9.62 1.83
N ARG A 60 -9.68 -9.90 1.58
CA ARG A 60 -9.04 -11.13 2.04
C ARG A 60 -8.79 -11.13 3.54
N GLU A 61 -8.49 -9.97 4.11
CA GLU A 61 -8.14 -9.82 5.53
C GLU A 61 -9.31 -9.39 6.40
N ALA A 62 -10.22 -8.59 5.85
CA ALA A 62 -11.28 -7.96 6.62
C ALA A 62 -12.30 -8.97 7.13
N LEU A 63 -12.60 -8.89 8.41
CA LEU A 63 -13.74 -9.60 8.99
C LEU A 63 -15.05 -8.86 8.64
N PRO A 64 -16.05 -9.56 8.08
CA PRO A 64 -17.37 -8.96 7.86
C PRO A 64 -17.93 -8.39 9.16
N LEU A 65 -18.57 -7.22 9.07
CA LEU A 65 -19.25 -6.56 10.20
C LEU A 65 -18.36 -6.17 11.39
N SER A 66 -17.03 -6.25 11.28
CA SER A 66 -16.11 -5.77 12.33
C SER A 66 -16.26 -4.27 12.59
N ASP A 67 -15.98 -3.84 13.82
CA ASP A 67 -15.86 -2.42 14.14
C ASP A 67 -14.69 -1.80 13.34
N PRO A 68 -14.88 -0.68 12.63
CA PRO A 68 -13.81 0.01 11.90
C PRO A 68 -12.61 0.44 12.77
N LEU A 69 -12.77 0.60 14.08
CA LEU A 69 -11.67 0.93 15.00
C LEU A 69 -11.05 -0.31 15.66
N SER A 70 -11.52 -1.52 15.31
CA SER A 70 -10.94 -2.76 15.82
C SER A 70 -9.63 -3.13 15.09
N PRO A 71 -8.73 -3.90 15.72
CA PRO A 71 -7.53 -4.46 15.08
C PRO A 71 -7.81 -5.36 13.87
N ALA A 72 -9.07 -5.76 13.66
CA ALA A 72 -9.51 -6.57 12.52
C ALA A 72 -9.85 -5.74 11.28
N ASN A 73 -9.75 -4.40 11.34
CA ASN A 73 -9.91 -3.53 10.17
C ASN A 73 -8.54 -3.32 9.49
N PRO A 74 -8.30 -3.93 8.32
CA PRO A 74 -7.05 -3.75 7.62
C PRO A 74 -6.95 -2.34 7.01
N LEU A 75 -5.74 -1.79 7.00
CA LEU A 75 -5.37 -0.63 6.19
C LEU A 75 -4.53 -1.12 5.01
N VAL A 76 -4.94 -0.81 3.78
CA VAL A 76 -4.20 -1.19 2.58
C VAL A 76 -3.73 0.05 1.83
N LEU A 77 -2.43 0.21 1.70
CA LEU A 77 -1.80 1.22 0.84
C LEU A 77 -1.48 0.59 -0.52
N GLY A 78 -1.73 1.30 -1.61
CA GLY A 78 -1.50 0.77 -2.95
C GLY A 78 -1.15 1.83 -3.97
N ALA A 79 -0.13 1.52 -4.77
CA ALA A 79 0.27 2.30 -5.92
C ALA A 79 -0.23 1.66 -7.22
N GLY A 80 -0.54 2.50 -8.22
CA GLY A 80 -0.86 2.02 -9.56
C GLY A 80 0.38 1.56 -10.35
N PRO A 81 0.20 0.93 -11.52
CA PRO A 81 1.30 0.43 -12.34
C PRO A 81 2.09 1.54 -13.04
N LEU A 82 1.53 2.75 -13.15
CA LEU A 82 2.23 3.90 -13.72
C LEU A 82 3.04 4.67 -12.67
N VAL A 83 2.83 4.39 -11.37
CA VAL A 83 3.49 5.15 -10.30
C VAL A 83 4.99 4.89 -10.32
N GLY A 84 5.77 5.98 -10.36
CA GLY A 84 7.24 5.92 -10.44
C GLY A 84 7.80 5.73 -11.85
N THR A 85 6.95 5.81 -12.88
CA THR A 85 7.36 5.89 -14.30
C THR A 85 7.47 7.34 -14.77
N GLU A 86 7.91 7.55 -16.01
CA GLU A 86 8.02 8.87 -16.67
C GLU A 86 6.65 9.47 -17.08
N VAL A 87 5.53 8.81 -16.78
CA VAL A 87 4.20 9.36 -17.07
C VAL A 87 3.96 10.61 -16.19
N PRO A 88 3.66 11.79 -16.78
CA PRO A 88 3.46 13.01 -16.02
C PRO A 88 2.39 12.87 -14.94
N GLY A 89 2.74 13.23 -13.70
CA GLY A 89 1.82 13.21 -12.56
C GLY A 89 1.54 11.83 -11.95
N ALA A 90 2.16 10.75 -12.44
CA ALA A 90 1.96 9.39 -11.92
C ALA A 90 2.67 9.15 -10.57
N THR A 91 2.09 9.71 -9.51
CA THR A 91 2.67 9.70 -8.14
C THR A 91 1.66 9.28 -7.06
N LYS A 92 0.46 8.85 -7.47
CA LYS A 92 -0.66 8.66 -6.53
C LYS A 92 -0.53 7.36 -5.74
N LEU A 93 -0.77 7.46 -4.43
CA LEU A 93 -0.95 6.34 -3.52
C LEU A 93 -2.39 6.39 -2.99
N VAL A 94 -3.03 5.23 -2.89
CA VAL A 94 -4.37 5.10 -2.33
C VAL A 94 -4.30 4.33 -1.01
N ALA A 95 -4.83 4.91 0.05
CA ALA A 95 -5.08 4.26 1.32
C ALA A 95 -6.53 3.77 1.37
N THR A 96 -6.75 2.50 1.64
CA THR A 96 -8.07 1.85 1.60
C THR A 96 -8.35 1.13 2.91
N THR A 97 -9.47 1.45 3.54
CA THR A 97 -9.89 0.83 4.81
C THR A 97 -11.40 1.01 5.04
N LYS A 98 -11.96 0.37 6.07
CA LYS A 98 -13.31 0.68 6.55
C LYS A 98 -13.32 2.03 7.26
N SER A 99 -14.19 2.94 6.83
CA SER A 99 -14.28 4.26 7.42
C SER A 99 -14.98 4.21 8.79
N PRO A 100 -14.39 4.77 9.87
CA PRO A 100 -15.08 4.94 11.14
C PRO A 100 -16.13 6.06 11.09
N LEU A 101 -15.99 7.02 10.16
CA LEU A 101 -16.87 8.18 10.03
C LEU A 101 -18.13 7.88 9.23
N PHE A 102 -17.98 7.22 8.08
CA PHE A 102 -19.11 6.99 7.17
C PHE A 102 -19.89 5.74 7.56
N SER A 103 -21.10 5.93 8.06
CA SER A 103 -22.06 4.85 8.30
C SER A 103 -23.46 5.19 7.77
N ARG A 104 -24.21 4.15 7.37
CA ARG A 104 -25.65 4.25 7.07
C ARG A 104 -26.38 3.12 7.78
N GLY A 105 -27.24 3.47 8.73
CA GLY A 105 -27.95 2.49 9.56
C GLY A 105 -27.01 1.56 10.35
N GLY A 106 -25.93 2.12 10.92
CA GLY A 106 -24.93 1.36 11.68
C GLY A 106 -23.96 0.51 10.82
N LYS A 107 -24.07 0.58 9.48
CA LYS A 107 -23.17 -0.13 8.56
C LYS A 107 -22.14 0.84 8.01
N HIS A 108 -20.87 0.54 8.24
CA HIS A 108 -19.75 1.31 7.72
C HIS A 108 -19.30 0.83 6.34
N PHE A 109 -18.76 1.75 5.55
CA PHE A 109 -18.30 1.49 4.18
C PHE A 109 -16.77 1.39 4.10
N VAL A 110 -16.29 0.65 3.11
CA VAL A 110 -14.87 0.66 2.72
C VAL A 110 -14.67 1.80 1.75
N ASP A 111 -13.70 2.65 2.03
CA ASP A 111 -13.41 3.84 1.22
C ASP A 111 -11.90 3.98 0.94
N GLY A 112 -11.56 4.82 -0.03
CA GLY A 112 -10.20 5.11 -0.45
C GLY A 112 -9.85 6.59 -0.37
N ALA A 113 -8.77 6.93 0.34
CA ALA A 113 -8.17 8.26 0.31
C ALA A 113 -6.95 8.26 -0.61
N VAL A 114 -6.81 9.31 -1.43
CA VAL A 114 -5.71 9.41 -2.42
C VAL A 114 -4.77 10.54 -2.05
N CYS A 115 -3.48 10.25 -1.94
CA CYS A 115 -2.43 11.26 -1.83
C CYS A 115 -1.46 11.17 -3.03
N GLY A 116 -0.69 12.22 -3.25
CA GLY A 116 0.41 12.23 -4.23
C GLY A 116 1.75 12.45 -3.52
N GLY A 117 2.80 12.69 -4.31
CA GLY A 117 4.13 12.99 -3.78
C GLY A 117 5.06 11.79 -3.82
N LYS A 118 6.07 11.79 -2.94
CA LYS A 118 7.17 10.83 -3.02
C LYS A 118 6.82 9.42 -2.52
N LEU A 119 5.89 9.28 -1.58
CA LEU A 119 5.66 8.01 -0.90
C LEU A 119 5.32 6.85 -1.85
N GLY A 120 4.35 7.03 -2.75
CA GLY A 120 3.99 5.99 -3.71
C GLY A 120 5.13 5.61 -4.65
N VAL A 121 5.93 6.60 -5.07
CA VAL A 121 7.12 6.37 -5.92
C VAL A 121 8.20 5.62 -5.16
N GLN A 122 8.49 6.02 -3.92
CA GLN A 122 9.50 5.37 -3.08
C GLN A 122 9.10 3.94 -2.72
N LEU A 123 7.82 3.69 -2.43
CA LEU A 123 7.32 2.33 -2.19
C LEU A 123 7.57 1.40 -3.40
N LYS A 124 7.29 1.90 -4.60
CA LYS A 124 7.54 1.19 -5.87
C LYS A 124 9.02 0.91 -6.08
N ARG A 125 9.88 1.91 -5.81
CA ARG A 125 11.34 1.79 -5.91
C ARG A 125 11.91 0.82 -4.88
N ALA A 126 11.35 0.78 -3.68
CA ALA A 126 11.67 -0.19 -2.64
C ALA A 126 11.15 -1.60 -2.96
N GLY A 127 10.48 -1.82 -4.10
CA GLY A 127 10.12 -3.14 -4.59
C GLY A 127 8.69 -3.58 -4.26
N TYR A 128 7.82 -2.70 -3.76
CA TYR A 128 6.45 -3.06 -3.37
C TYR A 128 5.39 -2.29 -4.15
N ASP A 129 4.30 -2.97 -4.50
CA ASP A 129 3.12 -2.35 -5.12
C ASP A 129 2.07 -1.96 -4.07
N HIS A 130 1.96 -2.77 -3.01
CA HIS A 130 0.95 -2.64 -1.97
C HIS A 130 1.53 -2.96 -0.59
N VAL A 131 0.99 -2.31 0.44
CA VAL A 131 1.23 -2.61 1.86
C VAL A 131 -0.10 -2.92 2.51
N VAL A 132 -0.20 -4.06 3.19
CA VAL A 132 -1.36 -4.47 3.97
C VAL A 132 -0.96 -4.46 5.43
N VAL A 133 -1.63 -3.61 6.23
CA VAL A 133 -1.42 -3.49 7.67
C VAL A 133 -2.63 -4.05 8.40
N VAL A 134 -2.40 -4.96 9.35
CA VAL A 134 -3.41 -5.58 10.21
C VAL A 134 -2.97 -5.53 11.68
N GLY A 135 -3.92 -5.77 12.59
CA GLY A 135 -3.64 -5.81 14.01
C GLY A 135 -3.45 -4.42 14.62
N ARG A 136 -2.86 -4.39 15.81
CA ARG A 136 -2.60 -3.16 16.57
C ARG A 136 -1.33 -3.33 17.38
N ALA A 137 -0.40 -2.39 17.23
CA ALA A 137 0.83 -2.37 18.02
C ALA A 137 0.53 -2.02 19.49
N SER A 138 1.33 -2.55 20.42
CA SER A 138 1.21 -2.28 21.85
C SER A 138 1.63 -0.86 22.25
N HIS A 139 2.43 -0.21 21.40
CA HIS A 139 2.94 1.16 21.54
C HIS A 139 3.04 1.81 20.14
N PRO A 140 3.21 3.14 20.04
CA PRO A 140 3.40 3.81 18.75
C PRO A 140 4.62 3.27 18.01
N VAL A 141 4.42 2.90 16.74
CA VAL A 141 5.48 2.44 15.83
C VAL A 141 5.27 3.06 14.45
N TYR A 142 6.35 3.16 13.67
CA TYR A 142 6.29 3.48 12.24
C TYR A 142 6.94 2.36 11.42
N LEU A 143 6.50 2.22 10.18
CA LEU A 143 7.04 1.24 9.23
C LEU A 143 8.11 1.93 8.37
N SER A 144 9.35 1.47 8.48
CA SER A 144 10.42 1.83 7.53
C SER A 144 10.48 0.79 6.41
N VAL A 145 10.63 1.26 5.18
CA VAL A 145 10.78 0.40 4.00
C VAL A 145 11.90 0.95 3.11
N GLU A 146 12.98 0.18 2.99
CA GLU A 146 14.19 0.57 2.26
C GLU A 146 14.73 -0.62 1.49
N ASP A 147 14.94 -0.45 0.17
CA ASP A 147 15.58 -1.44 -0.71
C ASP A 147 15.09 -2.89 -0.55
N GLY A 148 13.77 -3.08 -0.45
CA GLY A 148 13.13 -4.40 -0.33
C GLY A 148 13.20 -5.01 1.07
N ARG A 149 13.63 -4.23 2.08
CA ARG A 149 13.57 -4.55 3.50
C ARG A 149 12.51 -3.66 4.16
N ALA A 150 11.88 -4.19 5.21
CA ALA A 150 10.89 -3.46 5.96
C ALA A 150 11.00 -3.81 7.44
N GLU A 151 10.89 -2.80 8.30
CA GLU A 151 11.08 -2.90 9.74
C GLU A 151 10.07 -2.01 10.48
N LEU A 152 9.62 -2.46 11.65
CA LEU A 152 8.80 -1.66 12.56
C LEU A 152 9.73 -1.02 13.59
N LEU A 153 9.71 0.30 13.66
CA LEU A 153 10.57 1.11 14.52
C LEU A 153 9.73 1.87 15.54
N ASP A 154 10.28 2.14 16.72
CA ASP A 154 9.59 2.90 17.77
C ASP A 154 9.24 4.31 17.28
N ALA A 155 7.98 4.71 17.48
CA ALA A 155 7.47 6.04 17.17
C ALA A 155 6.98 6.80 18.41
N SER A 156 7.39 6.38 19.60
CA SER A 156 6.98 6.99 20.87
C SER A 156 7.39 8.48 20.93
N HIS A 157 8.53 8.82 20.34
CA HIS A 157 9.02 10.19 20.24
C HIS A 157 8.24 11.05 19.22
N LEU A 158 7.47 10.43 18.31
CA LEU A 158 6.61 11.12 17.34
C LEU A 158 5.17 11.29 17.86
N TRP A 159 4.76 10.45 18.80
CA TRP A 159 3.38 10.40 19.25
C TRP A 159 2.93 11.71 19.91
N GLY A 160 1.80 12.25 19.45
CA GLY A 160 1.25 13.53 19.92
C GLY A 160 1.76 14.77 19.15
N LYS A 161 2.70 14.59 18.21
CA LYS A 161 3.13 15.65 17.28
C LYS A 161 2.17 15.76 16.10
N ASP A 162 2.19 16.92 15.44
CA ASP A 162 1.44 17.08 14.18
C ASP A 162 2.18 16.43 13.00
N THR A 163 1.53 16.45 11.82
CA THR A 163 2.09 15.82 10.61
C THR A 163 3.33 16.52 10.09
N TYR A 164 3.47 17.84 10.28
CA TYR A 164 4.64 18.59 9.81
C TYR A 164 5.85 18.28 10.67
N GLU A 165 5.69 18.37 12.00
CA GLU A 165 6.76 18.07 12.94
C GLU A 165 7.21 16.61 12.84
N SER A 166 6.27 15.66 12.74
CA SER A 166 6.60 14.25 12.55
C SER A 166 7.35 14.00 11.25
N THR A 167 6.94 14.68 10.17
CA THR A 167 7.61 14.57 8.86
C THR A 167 9.03 15.13 8.91
N ASP A 168 9.23 16.29 9.53
CA ASP A 168 10.54 16.92 9.65
C ASP A 168 11.51 16.07 10.48
N LEU A 169 11.04 15.45 11.56
CA LEU A 169 11.84 14.53 12.37
C LEU A 169 12.23 13.28 11.57
N LEU A 170 11.25 12.63 10.92
CA LEU A 170 11.50 11.45 10.11
C LEU A 170 12.43 11.74 8.92
N LEU A 171 12.37 12.93 8.32
CA LEU A 171 13.28 13.31 7.23
C LEU A 171 14.70 13.64 7.70
N ARG A 172 14.88 14.05 8.97
CA ARG A 172 16.22 14.19 9.57
C ARG A 172 16.84 12.82 9.85
N GLU A 173 16.04 11.87 10.31
CA GLU A 173 16.47 10.50 10.57
C GLU A 173 16.68 9.69 9.29
N HIS A 174 15.80 9.87 8.30
CA HIS A 174 15.77 9.14 7.02
C HIS A 174 15.78 10.10 5.83
N PRO A 175 16.93 10.72 5.49
CA PRO A 175 17.01 11.68 4.40
C PRO A 175 16.56 11.13 3.05
N GLY A 176 15.64 11.83 2.37
CA GLY A 176 15.15 11.46 1.03
C GLY A 176 13.99 10.47 1.01
N ALA A 177 13.53 10.02 2.18
CA ALA A 177 12.34 9.17 2.31
C ALA A 177 11.06 9.85 1.79
N GLY A 178 10.07 9.03 1.44
CA GLY A 178 8.69 9.48 1.34
C GLY A 178 7.99 9.19 2.66
N VAL A 179 7.37 10.20 3.26
CA VAL A 179 6.70 10.09 4.57
C VAL A 179 5.20 10.35 4.40
N ALA A 180 4.37 9.58 5.10
CA ALA A 180 2.95 9.85 5.32
C ALA A 180 2.46 9.23 6.63
#